data_AF-A0A3B9P5U4-F1
#
_entry.id   AF-A0A3B9P5U4-F1
#
_cell.length_a   1.000
_cell.length_b   1.000
_cell.length_c   1.000
_cell.angle_alpha   90.00
_cell.angle_beta   90.00
_cell.angle_gamma   90.00
#
_symmetry.space_group_name_H-M   'P 1'
#
loop_
_entity.id
_entity.type
_entity.pdbx_description
1 polymer ?
#
loop_
_entity_poly.entity_id
_entity_poly.type
_entity_poly.pdbx_seq_one_letter_code
_entity_poly.pdbx_strand_id
1 'polypeptide(L)'
;NLRNGGQHGIFDRIQDGAISRLADGTHIDRMGYQACLVYLNGAYWGLYGIREKFDEHYVESNHGVDKDEVQLLNRDGALMGDESHFTESYNIITNLSPSSSNFMEVFGSRFDIKNYIDYFVFQTYIQNRDWLGIAWGLNNVKLWRQDSLDSKWRYMLYDTDFGFGLYGGNIYENYINLARNPSNPNQHSEIFDHILDNTEFRCQFVNRYNDLINTTFQANNVNGIIDELKTELAPAIPEHVANWSNLMGPYSYSYWLNSVNNIKNYNGSRIFTAREHLNSSLSLQGQKLVEISASPINSGHIKVNSILPALPWDGVYHGGCPIITQAIPSFGYLFSHWTSDDINYQNAQDATIQVALSNNTTLTAHFQPCEEVISATI
;
A
#
# COMPACT_ATOMS: atom_id res chain seq x y z
N ASN A 1 -12.88 6.59 18.13
CA ASN A 1 -14.12 6.29 17.38
C ASN A 1 -14.60 4.87 17.68
N LEU A 2 -15.88 4.65 17.96
CA LEU A 2 -16.48 3.31 18.05
C LEU A 2 -17.22 3.01 16.74
N ARG A 3 -16.79 2.01 15.98
CA ARG A 3 -17.40 1.62 14.69
C ARG A 3 -18.05 0.25 14.80
N ASN A 4 -19.24 0.09 14.23
CA ASN A 4 -19.97 -1.17 14.18
C ASN A 4 -19.50 -2.10 13.05
N GLY A 5 -18.48 -1.71 12.28
CA GLY A 5 -18.02 -2.39 11.06
C GLY A 5 -18.34 -1.64 9.76
N GLY A 6 -18.96 -0.45 9.83
CA GLY A 6 -19.30 0.33 8.63
C GLY A 6 -20.30 -0.41 7.75
N GLN A 7 -20.08 -0.40 6.44
CA GLN A 7 -20.84 -1.16 5.45
C GLN A 7 -20.71 -2.67 5.69
N HIS A 8 -19.62 -3.11 6.34
CA HIS A 8 -19.40 -4.49 6.77
C HIS A 8 -20.06 -4.86 8.10
N GLY A 9 -20.84 -3.96 8.72
CA GLY A 9 -21.52 -4.18 9.99
C GLY A 9 -22.44 -5.40 9.99
N ILE A 10 -23.09 -5.69 8.87
CA ILE A 10 -23.96 -6.87 8.72
C ILE A 10 -23.22 -8.13 8.25
N PHE A 11 -21.92 -8.03 7.93
CA PHE A 11 -21.10 -9.07 7.30
C PHE A 11 -19.99 -9.55 8.27
N ASP A 12 -18.72 -9.33 7.96
CA ASP A 12 -17.56 -9.77 8.77
C ASP A 12 -17.15 -8.79 9.88
N ARG A 13 -17.45 -7.51 9.72
CA ARG A 13 -17.15 -6.41 10.67
C ARG A 13 -15.67 -6.14 10.94
N ILE A 14 -14.76 -6.73 10.16
CA ILE A 14 -13.30 -6.62 10.34
C ILE A 14 -12.59 -5.95 9.17
N GLN A 15 -13.21 -5.83 8.00
CA GLN A 15 -12.52 -5.41 6.77
C GLN A 15 -11.68 -4.13 6.92
N ASP A 16 -12.25 -3.05 7.47
CA ASP A 16 -11.52 -1.78 7.67
C ASP A 16 -10.33 -1.94 8.65
N GLY A 17 -10.50 -2.74 9.70
CA GLY A 17 -9.43 -3.08 10.64
C GLY A 17 -8.34 -3.93 10.00
N ALA A 18 -8.71 -4.89 9.15
CA ALA A 18 -7.80 -5.77 8.45
C ALA A 18 -6.95 -5.02 7.41
N ILE A 19 -7.57 -4.15 6.60
CA ILE A 19 -6.86 -3.31 5.63
C ILE A 19 -5.91 -2.35 6.36
N SER A 20 -6.32 -1.83 7.51
CA SER A 20 -5.45 -1.01 8.33
C SER A 20 -4.26 -1.80 8.90
N ARG A 21 -4.45 -3.03 9.41
CA ARG A 21 -3.34 -3.91 9.83
C ARG A 21 -2.42 -4.27 8.66
N LEU A 22 -2.96 -4.46 7.46
CA LEU A 22 -2.16 -4.70 6.24
C LEU A 22 -1.27 -3.52 5.85
N ALA A 23 -1.68 -2.29 6.15
CA ALA A 23 -0.88 -1.09 5.91
C ALA A 23 0.29 -0.95 6.89
N ASP A 24 0.41 -1.82 7.90
CA ASP A 24 1.54 -1.78 8.82
C ASP A 24 2.86 -2.12 8.11
N GLY A 25 3.93 -1.40 8.46
CA GLY A 25 5.22 -1.49 7.76
C GLY A 25 5.29 -0.74 6.41
N THR A 26 4.24 -0.02 6.03
CA THR A 26 4.25 0.92 4.89
C THR A 26 4.45 2.38 5.37
N HIS A 27 4.43 3.35 4.46
CA HIS A 27 4.53 4.78 4.80
C HIS A 27 3.16 5.45 5.02
N ILE A 28 2.08 4.66 5.05
CA ILE A 28 0.69 5.14 5.19
C ILE A 28 0.39 5.50 6.64
N ASP A 29 -0.25 6.65 6.83
CA ASP A 29 -0.90 6.97 8.10
C ASP A 29 -2.16 6.11 8.23
N ARG A 30 -2.13 5.14 9.16
CA ARG A 30 -3.18 4.13 9.39
C ARG A 30 -3.83 4.30 10.76
N MET A 31 -5.09 3.89 10.90
CA MET A 31 -5.82 3.96 12.17
C MET A 31 -5.56 2.73 13.04
N GLY A 32 -5.27 2.89 14.33
CA GLY A 32 -5.36 1.79 15.29
C GLY A 32 -6.71 1.04 15.24
N TYR A 33 -6.69 -0.28 15.50
CA TYR A 33 -7.88 -1.13 15.58
C TYR A 33 -7.81 -2.01 16.83
N GLN A 34 -8.88 -2.04 17.61
CA GLN A 34 -9.08 -3.01 18.68
C GLN A 34 -10.54 -3.46 18.73
N ALA A 35 -10.82 -4.76 18.74
CA ALA A 35 -12.18 -5.25 18.96
C ALA A 35 -12.61 -4.98 20.41
N CYS A 36 -13.89 -4.64 20.62
CA CYS A 36 -14.44 -4.39 21.95
C CYS A 36 -15.90 -4.82 22.04
N LEU A 37 -16.35 -5.13 23.26
CA LEU A 37 -17.75 -5.29 23.59
C LEU A 37 -18.24 -4.02 24.27
N VAL A 38 -19.36 -3.49 23.81
CA VAL A 38 -19.98 -2.30 24.39
C VAL A 38 -21.15 -2.73 25.26
N TYR A 39 -21.23 -2.15 26.45
CA TYR A 39 -22.38 -2.23 27.34
C TYR A 39 -22.93 -0.82 27.57
N LEU A 40 -24.22 -0.61 27.31
CA LEU A 40 -24.90 0.65 27.60
C LEU A 40 -25.81 0.47 28.81
N ASN A 41 -25.57 1.25 29.86
CA ASN A 41 -26.29 1.14 31.14
C ASN A 41 -26.34 -0.28 31.72
N GLY A 42 -25.25 -1.05 31.54
CA GLY A 42 -25.12 -2.42 32.00
C GLY A 42 -25.73 -3.49 31.07
N ALA A 43 -26.43 -3.09 29.99
CA ALA A 43 -26.96 -4.02 29.00
C ALA A 43 -25.97 -4.21 27.85
N TYR A 44 -25.77 -5.45 27.40
CA TYR A 44 -24.97 -5.74 26.21
C TYR A 44 -25.51 -4.97 25.01
N TRP A 45 -24.64 -4.18 24.38
CA TRP A 45 -24.99 -3.34 23.24
C TRP A 45 -24.38 -3.82 21.92
N GLY A 46 -23.35 -4.65 21.98
CA GLY A 46 -22.79 -5.29 20.80
C GLY A 46 -21.27 -5.36 20.77
N LEU A 47 -20.78 -6.03 19.74
CA LEU A 47 -19.38 -6.07 19.35
C LEU A 47 -19.10 -4.84 18.47
N TYR A 48 -17.98 -4.16 18.69
CA TYR A 48 -17.57 -2.96 17.96
C TYR A 48 -16.05 -2.97 17.74
N GLY A 49 -15.56 -2.12 16.84
CA GLY A 49 -14.15 -1.79 16.71
C GLY A 49 -13.86 -0.41 17.29
N ILE A 50 -12.94 -0.33 18.24
CA ILE A 50 -12.29 0.92 18.62
C ILE A 50 -11.32 1.27 17.50
N ARG A 51 -11.53 2.44 16.90
CA ARG A 51 -10.66 3.02 15.89
C ARG A 51 -10.03 4.28 16.41
N GLU A 52 -8.73 4.41 16.21
CA GLU A 52 -8.01 5.66 16.41
C GLU A 52 -8.64 6.77 15.57
N LYS A 53 -8.72 8.00 16.08
CA LYS A 53 -9.36 9.09 15.35
C LYS A 53 -8.28 9.89 14.64
N PHE A 54 -8.37 9.99 13.31
CA PHE A 54 -7.53 10.94 12.57
C PHE A 54 -8.00 12.36 12.83
N ASP A 55 -7.33 13.03 13.74
CA ASP A 55 -7.42 14.45 14.04
C ASP A 55 -6.00 14.97 14.35
N GLU A 56 -5.88 16.21 14.79
CA GLU A 56 -4.61 16.81 15.18
C GLU A 56 -3.88 16.00 16.29
N HIS A 57 -4.61 15.33 17.18
CA HIS A 57 -4.03 14.50 18.23
C HIS A 57 -3.46 13.17 17.72
N TYR A 58 -4.00 12.64 16.62
CA TYR A 58 -3.35 11.53 15.91
C TYR A 58 -1.95 11.94 15.45
N VAL A 59 -1.86 13.12 14.83
CA VAL A 59 -0.59 13.62 14.30
C VAL A 59 0.40 13.85 15.43
N GLU A 60 -0.03 14.47 16.53
CA GLU A 60 0.79 14.65 17.74
C GLU A 60 1.31 13.32 18.29
N SER A 61 0.41 12.34 18.47
CA SER A 61 0.75 11.07 19.11
C SER A 61 1.64 10.17 18.23
N ASN A 62 1.49 10.24 16.90
CA ASN A 62 2.15 9.31 15.98
C ASN A 62 3.35 9.93 15.23
N HIS A 63 3.39 11.27 15.11
CA HIS A 63 4.44 12.00 14.37
C HIS A 63 5.18 13.02 15.23
N GLY A 64 4.74 13.29 16.46
CA GLY A 64 5.41 14.23 17.37
C GLY A 64 5.30 15.71 16.95
N VAL A 65 4.36 16.04 16.06
CA VAL A 65 4.06 17.42 15.67
C VAL A 65 3.05 18.00 16.64
N ASP A 66 3.28 19.22 17.14
CA ASP A 66 2.31 19.89 18.01
C ASP A 66 0.95 19.98 17.30
N LYS A 67 -0.11 19.56 17.98
CA LYS A 67 -1.49 19.57 17.46
C LYS A 67 -1.92 20.97 16.96
N ASP A 68 -1.35 22.04 17.53
CA ASP A 68 -1.65 23.43 17.17
C ASP A 68 -0.86 23.89 15.92
N GLU A 69 0.11 23.09 15.46
CA GLU A 69 0.85 23.26 14.21
C GLU A 69 0.36 22.31 13.11
N VAL A 70 -0.84 21.74 13.21
CA VAL A 70 -1.39 20.81 12.21
C VAL A 70 -2.35 21.53 11.27
N GLN A 71 -2.11 21.40 9.97
CA GLN A 71 -3.14 21.62 8.96
C GLN A 71 -3.73 20.29 8.54
N LEU A 72 -5.06 20.17 8.61
CA LEU A 72 -5.79 18.92 8.38
C LEU A 72 -6.97 19.18 7.45
N LEU A 73 -6.99 18.51 6.30
CA LEU A 73 -8.06 18.63 5.31
C LEU A 73 -8.83 17.31 5.21
N ASN A 74 -10.12 17.39 4.94
CA ASN A 74 -10.94 16.27 4.50
C ASN A 74 -11.69 16.64 3.20
N ARG A 75 -12.59 15.77 2.77
CA ARG A 75 -13.44 16.01 1.59
C ARG A 75 -14.25 17.31 1.60
N ASP A 76 -14.57 17.85 2.79
CA ASP A 76 -15.44 19.01 2.98
C ASP A 76 -14.62 20.31 3.15
N GLY A 77 -13.28 20.22 3.13
CA GLY A 77 -12.34 21.35 3.28
C GLY A 77 -11.44 21.20 4.51
N ALA A 78 -11.00 22.33 5.06
CA ALA A 78 -10.15 22.37 6.24
C ALA A 78 -10.91 22.01 7.53
N LEU A 79 -10.38 21.03 8.26
CA LEU A 79 -10.78 20.73 9.65
C LEU A 79 -9.93 21.51 10.65
N MET A 80 -8.66 21.71 10.32
CA MET A 80 -7.68 22.52 11.06
C MET A 80 -6.81 23.29 10.06
N GLY A 81 -6.49 24.55 10.35
CA GLY A 81 -5.77 25.43 9.42
C GLY A 81 -6.63 25.86 8.24
N ASP A 82 -6.01 25.98 7.06
CA ASP A 82 -6.67 26.37 5.81
C ASP A 82 -6.19 25.54 4.61
N GLU A 83 -6.92 25.63 3.50
CA GLU A 83 -6.68 24.85 2.27
C GLU A 83 -5.75 25.54 1.25
N SER A 84 -5.26 26.75 1.54
CA SER A 84 -4.54 27.57 0.56
C SER A 84 -3.25 26.90 0.09
N HIS A 85 -2.50 26.27 1.00
CA HIS A 85 -1.28 25.55 0.66
C HIS A 85 -1.56 24.32 -0.22
N PHE A 86 -2.69 23.63 -0.03
CA PHE A 86 -3.09 22.53 -0.90
C PHE A 86 -3.48 23.03 -2.29
N THR A 87 -4.24 24.13 -2.35
CA THR A 87 -4.61 24.77 -3.62
C THR A 87 -3.38 25.28 -4.38
N GLU A 88 -2.41 25.87 -3.68
CA GLU A 88 -1.11 26.27 -4.24
C GLU A 88 -0.35 25.05 -4.78
N SER A 89 -0.27 23.97 -3.98
CA SER A 89 0.39 22.72 -4.37
C SER A 89 -0.23 22.13 -5.64
N TYR A 90 -1.56 22.06 -5.70
CA TYR A 90 -2.32 21.65 -6.87
C TYR A 90 -1.91 22.49 -8.09
N ASN A 91 -1.99 23.82 -8.01
CA ASN A 91 -1.67 24.71 -9.12
C ASN A 91 -0.22 24.58 -9.58
N ILE A 92 0.74 24.45 -8.66
CA ILE A 92 2.16 24.29 -9.01
C ILE A 92 2.39 22.98 -9.76
N ILE A 93 1.82 21.89 -9.27
CA ILE A 93 2.04 20.55 -9.84
C ILE A 93 1.39 20.45 -11.22
N THR A 94 0.12 20.84 -11.36
CA THR A 94 -0.63 20.69 -12.61
C THR A 94 -0.18 21.65 -13.71
N ASN A 95 0.40 22.80 -13.36
CA ASN A 95 1.00 23.72 -14.34
C ASN A 95 2.45 23.39 -14.70
N LEU A 96 3.14 22.52 -13.94
CA LEU A 96 4.50 22.09 -14.25
C LEU A 96 4.46 20.91 -15.23
N SER A 97 5.20 21.01 -16.34
CA SER A 97 5.31 19.89 -17.30
C SER A 97 5.82 18.62 -16.59
N PRO A 98 5.14 17.46 -16.75
CA PRO A 98 5.61 16.19 -16.19
C PRO A 98 7.00 15.76 -16.69
N SER A 99 7.46 16.31 -17.83
CA SER A 99 8.79 16.06 -18.38
C SER A 99 9.89 16.99 -17.87
N SER A 100 9.56 17.99 -17.04
CA SER A 100 10.54 18.92 -16.47
C SER A 100 11.53 18.19 -15.56
N SER A 101 12.81 18.54 -15.66
CA SER A 101 13.88 17.90 -14.87
C SER A 101 13.74 18.11 -13.35
N ASN A 102 13.06 19.18 -12.92
CA ASN A 102 12.78 19.48 -11.52
C ASN A 102 11.39 19.00 -11.04
N PHE A 103 10.64 18.24 -11.86
CA PHE A 103 9.27 17.84 -11.51
C PHE A 103 9.21 17.07 -10.20
N MET A 104 10.10 16.09 -10.00
CA MET A 104 10.14 15.27 -8.80
C MET A 104 10.59 16.05 -7.56
N GLU A 105 11.49 17.01 -7.72
CA GLU A 105 11.88 17.94 -6.66
C GLU A 105 10.68 18.80 -6.22
N VAL A 106 9.98 19.40 -7.18
CA VAL A 106 8.80 20.23 -6.90
C VAL A 106 7.68 19.40 -6.27
N PHE A 107 7.35 18.24 -6.83
CA PHE A 107 6.34 17.35 -6.25
C PHE A 107 6.73 16.91 -4.84
N GLY A 108 7.99 16.49 -4.65
CA GLY A 108 8.54 16.07 -3.36
C GLY A 108 8.69 17.18 -2.33
N SER A 109 8.61 18.45 -2.73
CA SER A 109 8.52 19.59 -1.81
C SER A 109 7.10 19.79 -1.26
N ARG A 110 6.08 19.29 -1.96
CA ARG A 110 4.66 19.46 -1.58
C ARG A 110 4.05 18.20 -0.98
N PHE A 111 4.45 17.01 -1.42
CA PHE A 111 3.94 15.72 -0.93
C PHE A 111 5.07 14.81 -0.44
N ASP A 112 4.81 14.05 0.62
CA ASP A 112 5.65 12.92 0.95
C ASP A 112 5.43 11.82 -0.09
N ILE A 113 6.39 11.67 -1.00
CA ILE A 113 6.30 10.78 -2.16
C ILE A 113 6.05 9.33 -1.74
N LYS A 114 6.67 8.85 -0.65
CA LYS A 114 6.54 7.46 -0.23
C LYS A 114 5.16 7.19 0.35
N ASN A 115 4.67 8.09 1.20
CA ASN A 115 3.30 8.04 1.72
C ASN A 115 2.27 8.13 0.58
N TYR A 116 2.47 9.06 -0.36
CA TYR A 116 1.60 9.24 -1.51
C TYR A 116 1.48 7.95 -2.34
N ILE A 117 2.62 7.36 -2.70
CA ILE A 117 2.65 6.12 -3.49
C ILE A 117 1.95 4.99 -2.71
N ASP A 118 2.31 4.76 -1.44
CA ASP A 118 1.71 3.67 -0.68
C ASP A 118 0.19 3.86 -0.53
N TYR A 119 -0.29 5.08 -0.27
CA TYR A 119 -1.71 5.40 -0.15
C TYR A 119 -2.48 5.08 -1.44
N PHE A 120 -2.00 5.55 -2.59
CA PHE A 120 -2.65 5.29 -3.88
C PHE A 120 -2.55 3.83 -4.31
N VAL A 121 -1.45 3.13 -4.00
CA VAL A 121 -1.35 1.68 -4.21
C VAL A 121 -2.42 0.96 -3.39
N PHE A 122 -2.54 1.27 -2.09
CA PHE A 122 -3.55 0.63 -1.23
C PHE A 122 -4.97 0.88 -1.73
N GLN A 123 -5.36 2.14 -1.95
CA GLN A 123 -6.73 2.49 -2.37
C GLN A 123 -7.13 1.83 -3.70
N THR A 124 -6.20 1.78 -4.66
CA THR A 124 -6.46 1.17 -5.97
C THR A 124 -6.35 -0.37 -5.94
N TYR A 125 -5.52 -0.94 -5.07
CA TYR A 125 -5.44 -2.39 -4.87
C TYR A 125 -6.70 -2.92 -4.20
N ILE A 126 -7.15 -2.29 -3.11
CA ILE A 126 -8.37 -2.71 -2.40
C ILE A 126 -9.65 -2.40 -3.17
N GLN A 127 -9.57 -1.61 -4.24
CA GLN A 127 -10.72 -1.19 -5.03
C GLN A 127 -11.78 -0.47 -4.18
N ASN A 128 -11.37 0.56 -3.44
CA ASN A 128 -12.29 1.33 -2.58
C ASN A 128 -13.23 2.19 -3.42
N ARG A 129 -14.49 1.77 -3.51
CA ARG A 129 -15.50 2.42 -4.37
C ARG A 129 -15.92 3.81 -3.88
N ASP A 130 -15.78 4.07 -2.59
CA ASP A 130 -16.20 5.30 -1.91
C ASP A 130 -15.06 6.34 -1.80
N TRP A 131 -14.07 6.25 -2.67
CA TRP A 131 -12.87 7.08 -2.59
C TRP A 131 -12.69 7.97 -3.83
N LEU A 132 -12.09 9.15 -3.63
CA LEU A 132 -11.54 10.03 -4.69
C LEU A 132 -12.54 10.52 -5.76
N GLY A 133 -13.84 10.40 -5.50
CA GLY A 133 -14.85 10.77 -6.48
C GLY A 133 -15.24 9.67 -7.48
N ILE A 134 -14.80 8.42 -7.25
CA ILE A 134 -14.97 7.30 -8.19
C ILE A 134 -16.45 7.04 -8.47
N ALA A 135 -17.26 6.82 -7.44
CA ALA A 135 -18.68 6.47 -7.61
C ALA A 135 -19.64 7.67 -7.38
N TRP A 136 -19.21 8.69 -6.66
CA TRP A 136 -19.96 9.93 -6.37
C TRP A 136 -18.97 11.07 -6.08
N GLY A 137 -19.37 12.14 -5.41
CA GLY A 137 -18.46 13.24 -5.06
C GLY A 137 -17.26 12.79 -4.22
N LEU A 138 -16.31 13.71 -4.01
CA LEU A 138 -15.10 13.47 -3.22
C LEU A 138 -15.47 12.87 -1.85
N ASN A 139 -14.91 11.70 -1.54
CA ASN A 139 -15.10 11.05 -0.25
C ASN A 139 -13.87 10.23 0.13
N ASN A 140 -13.77 9.88 1.42
CA ASN A 140 -12.69 9.07 2.02
C ASN A 140 -11.28 9.58 1.71
N VAL A 141 -11.15 10.90 1.59
CA VAL A 141 -9.89 11.62 1.42
C VAL A 141 -9.65 12.49 2.65
N LYS A 142 -8.48 12.30 3.26
CA LYS A 142 -7.99 13.07 4.38
C LYS A 142 -6.47 13.18 4.28
N LEU A 143 -5.95 14.36 4.55
CA LEU A 143 -4.53 14.64 4.47
C LEU A 143 -4.14 15.68 5.52
N TRP A 144 -2.89 15.60 5.95
CA TRP A 144 -2.32 16.54 6.90
C TRP A 144 -0.94 17.00 6.46
N ARG A 145 -0.54 18.16 6.97
CA ARG A 145 0.85 18.63 7.02
C ARG A 145 1.06 19.38 8.33
N GLN A 146 2.30 19.44 8.78
CA GLN A 146 2.67 20.46 9.77
C GLN A 146 2.63 21.85 9.09
N ASP A 147 2.26 22.87 9.85
CA ASP A 147 2.19 24.26 9.39
C ASP A 147 3.58 24.90 9.40
N SER A 148 4.46 24.39 8.54
CA SER A 148 5.81 24.93 8.33
C SER A 148 6.18 24.93 6.85
N LEU A 149 7.10 25.81 6.45
CA LEU A 149 7.42 26.06 5.04
C LEU A 149 7.90 24.80 4.29
N ASP A 150 8.61 23.90 4.96
CA ASP A 150 9.21 22.71 4.35
C ASP A 150 8.39 21.42 4.58
N SER A 151 7.21 21.55 5.19
CA SER A 151 6.33 20.42 5.52
C SER A 151 5.50 19.97 4.34
N LYS A 152 5.38 18.64 4.20
CA LYS A 152 4.76 17.98 3.06
C LYS A 152 3.39 17.43 3.45
N TRP A 153 2.47 17.40 2.49
CA TRP A 153 1.20 16.72 2.63
C TRP A 153 1.39 15.20 2.70
N ARG A 154 0.67 14.59 3.64
CA ARG A 154 0.57 13.15 3.85
C ARG A 154 -0.89 12.73 3.86
N TYR A 155 -1.23 11.71 3.08
CA TYR A 155 -2.57 11.11 3.08
C TYR A 155 -2.74 10.13 4.23
N MET A 156 -3.96 10.09 4.75
CA MET A 156 -4.39 9.22 5.83
C MET A 156 -5.42 8.19 5.32
N LEU A 157 -5.17 6.90 5.55
CA LEU A 157 -6.03 5.81 5.08
C LEU A 157 -7.13 5.48 6.09
N TYR A 158 -8.37 5.78 5.73
CA TYR A 158 -9.57 5.49 6.54
C TYR A 158 -10.75 5.10 5.65
N ASP A 159 -11.75 4.46 6.27
CA ASP A 159 -13.02 4.10 5.62
C ASP A 159 -12.81 3.22 4.38
N THR A 160 -12.18 2.07 4.64
CA THR A 160 -11.78 1.12 3.60
C THR A 160 -12.74 -0.06 3.48
N ASP A 161 -13.86 -0.03 4.20
CA ASP A 161 -14.83 -1.10 4.19
C ASP A 161 -15.64 -1.17 2.88
N PHE A 162 -15.69 -0.14 2.03
CA PHE A 162 -16.23 -0.30 0.66
C PHE A 162 -15.18 -0.78 -0.37
N GLY A 163 -14.15 -1.50 0.09
CA GLY A 163 -13.19 -2.23 -0.74
C GLY A 163 -13.55 -3.71 -0.92
N PHE A 164 -12.65 -4.45 -1.58
CA PHE A 164 -12.66 -5.90 -1.74
C PHE A 164 -14.00 -6.52 -2.15
N GLY A 165 -14.69 -5.86 -3.10
CA GLY A 165 -15.84 -6.44 -3.79
C GLY A 165 -17.16 -6.37 -3.05
N LEU A 166 -17.25 -5.59 -1.97
CA LEU A 166 -18.51 -5.38 -1.26
C LEU A 166 -19.63 -4.94 -2.24
N TYR A 167 -20.85 -5.43 -2.00
CA TYR A 167 -22.03 -5.19 -2.84
C TYR A 167 -21.84 -5.50 -4.34
N GLY A 168 -21.02 -6.52 -4.64
CA GLY A 168 -20.82 -7.01 -6.01
C GLY A 168 -19.77 -6.22 -6.79
N GLY A 169 -18.84 -5.55 -6.10
CA GLY A 169 -17.71 -4.89 -6.76
C GLY A 169 -16.90 -5.87 -7.61
N ASN A 170 -16.60 -5.45 -8.85
CA ASN A 170 -16.03 -6.34 -9.84
C ASN A 170 -14.49 -6.26 -9.82
N ILE A 171 -13.85 -7.40 -9.64
CA ILE A 171 -12.40 -7.50 -9.54
C ILE A 171 -11.66 -7.09 -10.83
N TYR A 172 -12.37 -7.03 -11.96
CA TYR A 172 -11.85 -6.55 -13.23
C TYR A 172 -11.99 -5.04 -13.44
N GLU A 173 -12.62 -4.31 -12.50
CA GLU A 173 -12.67 -2.84 -12.54
C GLU A 173 -11.29 -2.25 -12.28
N ASN A 174 -10.79 -1.44 -13.21
CA ASN A 174 -9.45 -0.88 -13.14
C ASN A 174 -9.46 0.40 -12.28
N TYR A 175 -9.18 0.27 -10.99
CA TYR A 175 -9.19 1.39 -10.05
C TYR A 175 -8.02 2.37 -10.25
N ILE A 176 -6.94 2.00 -10.96
CA ILE A 176 -5.90 2.96 -11.33
C ILE A 176 -6.48 3.95 -12.34
N ASN A 177 -7.17 3.48 -13.37
CA ASN A 177 -7.83 4.35 -14.34
C ASN A 177 -9.00 5.13 -13.74
N LEU A 178 -9.79 4.51 -12.86
CA LEU A 178 -10.87 5.23 -12.16
C LEU A 178 -10.33 6.31 -11.22
N ALA A 179 -9.16 6.13 -10.61
CA ALA A 179 -8.55 7.14 -9.76
C ALA A 179 -7.98 8.31 -10.57
N ARG A 180 -7.47 8.05 -11.78
CA ARG A 180 -7.02 9.08 -12.73
C ARG A 180 -8.20 9.88 -13.28
N ASN A 181 -9.27 9.18 -13.65
CA ASN A 181 -10.45 9.75 -14.32
C ASN A 181 -11.74 9.29 -13.62
N PRO A 182 -12.00 9.78 -12.39
CA PRO A 182 -13.21 9.40 -11.65
C PRO A 182 -14.46 10.01 -12.27
N SER A 183 -15.64 9.50 -11.91
CA SER A 183 -16.91 10.06 -12.38
C SER A 183 -17.15 11.50 -11.89
N ASN A 184 -16.52 11.88 -10.78
CA ASN A 184 -16.51 13.24 -10.24
C ASN A 184 -15.05 13.73 -10.09
N PRO A 185 -14.44 14.27 -11.17
CA PRO A 185 -13.09 14.82 -11.15
C PRO A 185 -12.90 15.88 -10.06
N ASN A 186 -11.70 15.89 -9.48
CA ASN A 186 -11.31 16.81 -8.41
C ASN A 186 -9.79 17.00 -8.40
N GLN A 187 -9.31 17.95 -7.58
CA GLN A 187 -7.88 18.28 -7.49
C GLN A 187 -6.99 17.08 -7.17
N HIS A 188 -7.46 16.12 -6.36
CA HIS A 188 -6.67 14.94 -6.00
C HIS A 188 -6.52 13.96 -7.18
N SER A 189 -7.60 13.70 -7.92
CA SER A 189 -7.53 12.84 -9.11
C SER A 189 -6.71 13.47 -10.23
N GLU A 190 -6.81 14.79 -10.40
CA GLU A 190 -6.05 15.54 -11.41
C GLU A 190 -4.55 15.54 -11.10
N ILE A 191 -4.15 15.71 -9.83
CA ILE A 191 -2.76 15.52 -9.42
C ILE A 191 -2.30 14.10 -9.74
N PHE A 192 -3.09 13.08 -9.38
CA PHE A 192 -2.72 11.69 -9.60
C PHE A 192 -2.57 11.33 -11.09
N ASP A 193 -3.48 11.80 -11.94
CA ASP A 193 -3.39 11.61 -13.38
C ASP A 193 -2.12 12.28 -13.96
N HIS A 194 -1.89 13.54 -13.58
CA HIS A 194 -0.77 14.34 -14.10
C HIS A 194 0.61 13.80 -13.70
N ILE A 195 0.79 13.41 -12.43
CA ILE A 195 2.10 12.93 -11.94
C ILE A 195 2.48 11.56 -12.53
N LEU A 196 1.51 10.73 -12.94
CA LEU A 196 1.78 9.43 -13.58
C LEU A 196 2.39 9.58 -14.98
N ASP A 197 2.31 10.75 -15.59
CA ASP A 197 2.98 11.05 -16.86
C ASP A 197 4.49 11.34 -16.67
N ASN A 198 4.92 11.70 -15.46
CA ASN A 198 6.34 11.79 -15.12
C ASN A 198 6.95 10.37 -15.04
N THR A 199 8.01 10.13 -15.82
CA THR A 199 8.58 8.78 -15.96
C THR A 199 9.23 8.28 -14.68
N GLU A 200 9.85 9.16 -13.89
CA GLU A 200 10.46 8.77 -12.62
C GLU A 200 9.40 8.39 -11.59
N PHE A 201 8.39 9.25 -11.37
CA PHE A 201 7.27 8.94 -10.48
C PHE A 201 6.55 7.66 -10.91
N ARG A 202 6.24 7.52 -12.20
CA ARG A 202 5.58 6.34 -12.75
C ARG A 202 6.33 5.06 -12.39
N CYS A 203 7.66 5.05 -12.53
CA CYS A 203 8.44 3.88 -12.18
C CYS A 203 8.56 3.63 -10.68
N GLN A 204 8.62 4.68 -9.85
CA GLN A 204 8.51 4.52 -8.40
C GLN A 204 7.16 3.92 -8.00
N PHE A 205 6.05 4.41 -8.56
CA PHE A 205 4.70 3.90 -8.32
C PHE A 205 4.58 2.43 -8.75
N VAL A 206 5.00 2.10 -9.97
CA VAL A 206 4.94 0.74 -10.52
C VAL A 206 5.75 -0.25 -9.70
N ASN A 207 7.02 0.09 -9.39
CA ASN A 207 7.88 -0.81 -8.64
C ASN A 207 7.34 -1.01 -7.23
N ARG A 208 6.87 0.06 -6.56
CA ARG A 208 6.27 -0.07 -5.23
C ARG A 208 4.96 -0.86 -5.23
N TYR A 209 4.13 -0.72 -6.27
CA TYR A 209 2.93 -1.54 -6.45
C TYR A 209 3.30 -3.02 -6.56
N ASN A 210 4.29 -3.36 -7.41
CA ASN A 210 4.77 -4.74 -7.55
C ASN A 210 5.40 -5.26 -6.25
N ASP A 211 6.19 -4.45 -5.55
CA ASP A 211 6.79 -4.78 -4.26
C ASP A 211 5.70 -5.19 -3.24
N LEU A 212 4.62 -4.40 -3.13
CA LEU A 212 3.51 -4.68 -2.22
C LEU A 212 2.67 -5.89 -2.67
N ILE A 213 2.47 -6.10 -3.98
CA ILE A 213 1.86 -7.35 -4.47
C ILE A 213 2.72 -8.55 -4.06
N ASN A 214 4.02 -8.47 -4.27
CA ASN A 214 4.99 -9.53 -4.00
C ASN A 214 5.21 -9.81 -2.50
N THR A 215 4.72 -8.94 -1.61
CA THR A 215 4.89 -9.06 -0.16
C THR A 215 3.56 -8.91 0.58
N THR A 216 3.16 -7.69 0.92
CA THR A 216 2.00 -7.35 1.73
C THR A 216 0.70 -7.99 1.26
N PHE A 217 0.45 -8.02 -0.05
CA PHE A 217 -0.81 -8.54 -0.60
C PHE A 217 -0.77 -10.02 -0.96
N GLN A 218 0.36 -10.71 -0.76
CA GLN A 218 0.42 -12.15 -0.94
C GLN A 218 -0.61 -12.86 -0.07
N ALA A 219 -1.22 -13.92 -0.63
CA ALA A 219 -2.33 -14.61 0.01
C ALA A 219 -2.00 -15.06 1.43
N ASN A 220 -0.78 -15.56 1.67
CA ASN A 220 -0.36 -15.99 3.01
C ASN A 220 -0.36 -14.84 4.03
N ASN A 221 0.12 -13.65 3.65
CA ASN A 221 0.17 -12.49 4.55
C ASN A 221 -1.24 -11.98 4.86
N VAL A 222 -2.07 -11.77 3.82
CA VAL A 222 -3.47 -11.33 3.98
C VAL A 222 -4.27 -12.34 4.79
N ASN A 223 -4.14 -13.63 4.49
CA ASN A 223 -4.86 -14.67 5.23
C ASN A 223 -4.45 -14.72 6.70
N GLY A 224 -3.16 -14.54 7.01
CA GLY A 224 -2.65 -14.46 8.38
C GLY A 224 -3.33 -13.36 9.18
N ILE A 225 -3.33 -12.13 8.68
CA ILE A 225 -3.97 -10.97 9.34
C ILE A 225 -5.48 -11.19 9.51
N ILE A 226 -6.16 -11.73 8.50
CA ILE A 226 -7.59 -12.03 8.58
C ILE A 226 -7.87 -13.14 9.60
N ASP A 227 -7.03 -14.18 9.68
CA ASP A 227 -7.19 -15.27 10.64
C ASP A 227 -6.94 -14.83 12.09
N GLU A 228 -6.01 -13.91 12.33
CA GLU A 228 -5.81 -13.28 13.63
C GLU A 228 -7.06 -12.53 14.10
N LEU A 229 -7.58 -11.63 13.25
CA LEU A 229 -8.80 -10.87 13.56
C LEU A 229 -10.02 -11.78 13.73
N LYS A 230 -10.17 -12.79 12.87
CA LYS A 230 -11.21 -13.81 13.00
C LYS A 230 -11.14 -14.51 14.35
N THR A 231 -9.94 -14.92 14.76
CA THR A 231 -9.72 -15.61 16.04
C THR A 231 -10.05 -14.70 17.23
N GLU A 232 -9.68 -13.42 17.15
CA GLU A 232 -10.00 -12.40 18.15
C GLU A 232 -11.52 -12.20 18.31
N LEU A 233 -12.27 -12.11 17.21
CA LEU A 233 -13.70 -11.82 17.24
C LEU A 233 -14.59 -13.05 17.48
N ALA A 234 -14.18 -14.24 17.04
CA ALA A 234 -15.02 -15.45 17.01
C ALA A 234 -15.78 -15.73 18.32
N PRO A 235 -15.19 -15.59 19.53
CA PRO A 235 -15.91 -15.84 20.78
C PRO A 235 -17.11 -14.89 21.02
N ALA A 236 -17.06 -13.66 20.51
CA ALA A 236 -18.10 -12.65 20.72
C ALA A 236 -19.25 -12.72 19.69
N ILE A 237 -19.02 -13.36 18.54
CA ILE A 237 -20.01 -13.43 17.46
C ILE A 237 -21.33 -14.10 17.86
N PRO A 238 -21.36 -15.26 18.56
CA PRO A 238 -22.61 -15.90 18.94
C PRO A 238 -23.54 -15.01 19.79
N GLU A 239 -22.99 -14.30 20.78
CA GLU A 239 -23.77 -13.37 21.61
C GLU A 239 -24.25 -12.16 20.80
N HIS A 240 -23.40 -11.63 19.91
CA HIS A 240 -23.82 -10.56 19.01
C HIS A 240 -24.99 -10.99 18.11
N VAL A 241 -24.89 -12.16 17.47
CA VAL A 241 -25.95 -12.75 16.62
C VAL A 241 -27.23 -12.93 17.42
N ALA A 242 -27.17 -13.49 18.63
CA ALA A 242 -28.35 -13.76 19.46
C ALA A 242 -29.12 -12.47 19.80
N ASN A 243 -28.42 -11.37 20.02
CA ASN A 243 -29.04 -10.09 20.39
C ASN A 243 -29.47 -9.27 19.18
N TRP A 244 -28.71 -9.33 18.09
CA TRP A 244 -28.83 -8.33 17.02
C TRP A 244 -29.28 -8.88 15.67
N SER A 245 -29.21 -10.18 15.39
CA SER A 245 -29.47 -10.75 14.05
C SER A 245 -30.81 -10.35 13.42
N ASN A 246 -31.86 -10.08 14.22
CA ASN A 246 -33.17 -9.63 13.72
C ASN A 246 -33.22 -8.14 13.31
N LEU A 247 -32.25 -7.35 13.76
CA LEU A 247 -32.14 -5.90 13.51
C LEU A 247 -30.95 -5.55 12.60
N MET A 248 -29.80 -6.21 12.83
CA MET A 248 -28.56 -6.03 12.07
C MET A 248 -27.73 -7.32 12.10
N GLY A 249 -26.99 -7.58 11.02
CA GLY A 249 -26.14 -8.76 10.94
C GLY A 249 -24.90 -8.70 11.88
N PRO A 250 -24.04 -9.74 11.83
CA PRO A 250 -24.23 -10.96 11.05
C PRO A 250 -25.44 -11.78 11.51
N TYR A 251 -26.08 -12.45 10.56
CA TYR A 251 -27.33 -13.20 10.80
C TYR A 251 -27.11 -14.58 11.43
N SER A 252 -25.90 -15.10 11.34
CA SER A 252 -25.46 -16.33 11.98
C SER A 252 -23.93 -16.36 12.07
N TYR A 253 -23.39 -17.26 12.89
CA TYR A 253 -21.94 -17.49 12.93
C TYR A 253 -21.40 -17.98 11.57
N SER A 254 -22.14 -18.86 10.88
CA SER A 254 -21.75 -19.36 9.56
C SER A 254 -21.78 -18.27 8.49
N TYR A 255 -22.75 -17.36 8.56
CA TYR A 255 -22.81 -16.19 7.68
C TYR A 255 -21.61 -15.29 7.86
N TRP A 256 -21.29 -14.92 9.11
CA TRP A 256 -20.10 -14.15 9.45
C TRP A 256 -18.81 -14.82 8.94
N LEU A 257 -18.64 -16.12 9.20
CA LEU A 257 -17.46 -16.87 8.77
C LEU A 257 -17.31 -16.89 7.23
N ASN A 258 -18.42 -17.02 6.51
CA ASN A 258 -18.42 -16.92 5.04
C ASN A 258 -18.00 -15.52 4.57
N SER A 259 -18.51 -14.45 5.20
CA SER A 259 -18.08 -13.07 4.90
C SER A 259 -16.58 -12.86 5.16
N VAL A 260 -16.04 -13.38 6.26
CA VAL A 260 -14.60 -13.33 6.55
C VAL A 260 -13.80 -14.05 5.46
N ASN A 261 -14.25 -15.21 5.00
CA ASN A 261 -13.57 -15.96 3.94
C ASN A 261 -13.66 -15.26 2.57
N ASN A 262 -14.71 -14.47 2.32
CA ASN A 262 -14.83 -13.71 1.07
C ASN A 262 -13.69 -12.70 0.89
N ILE A 263 -13.21 -12.07 1.97
CA ILE A 263 -12.05 -11.16 1.93
C ILE A 263 -10.82 -11.88 1.35
N LYS A 264 -10.55 -13.09 1.86
CA LYS A 264 -9.42 -13.92 1.42
C LYS A 264 -9.54 -14.34 -0.03
N ASN A 265 -10.73 -14.81 -0.42
CA ASN A 265 -11.01 -15.23 -1.79
C ASN A 265 -10.85 -14.06 -2.77
N TYR A 266 -11.35 -12.88 -2.40
CA TYR A 266 -11.22 -11.68 -3.21
C TYR A 266 -9.74 -11.30 -3.40
N ASN A 267 -8.96 -11.23 -2.31
CA ASN A 267 -7.53 -10.93 -2.41
C ASN A 267 -6.78 -11.94 -3.29
N GLY A 268 -7.08 -13.23 -3.15
CA GLY A 268 -6.46 -14.29 -3.97
C GLY A 268 -6.68 -14.07 -5.48
N SER A 269 -7.86 -13.61 -5.87
CA SER A 269 -8.14 -13.22 -7.27
C SER A 269 -7.61 -11.83 -7.64
N ARG A 270 -7.40 -10.95 -6.65
CA ARG A 270 -7.00 -9.55 -6.86
C ARG A 270 -5.56 -9.43 -7.32
N ILE A 271 -4.67 -10.29 -6.82
CA ILE A 271 -3.24 -10.29 -7.19
C ILE A 271 -3.04 -10.30 -8.71
N PHE A 272 -3.73 -11.20 -9.42
CA PHE A 272 -3.61 -11.32 -10.87
C PHE A 272 -4.17 -10.07 -11.58
N THR A 273 -5.40 -9.67 -11.25
CA THR A 273 -6.05 -8.53 -11.90
C THR A 273 -5.35 -7.21 -11.63
N ALA A 274 -4.75 -7.04 -10.45
CA ALA A 274 -4.02 -5.83 -10.08
C ALA A 274 -2.79 -5.64 -10.98
N ARG A 275 -2.09 -6.74 -11.31
CA ARG A 275 -0.98 -6.69 -12.28
C ARG A 275 -1.47 -6.33 -13.68
N GLU A 276 -2.56 -6.95 -14.14
CA GLU A 276 -3.14 -6.62 -15.45
C GLU A 276 -3.59 -5.15 -15.53
N HIS A 277 -4.20 -4.61 -14.48
CA HIS A 277 -4.58 -3.20 -14.38
C HIS A 277 -3.35 -2.29 -14.37
N LEU A 278 -2.31 -2.63 -13.61
CA LEU A 278 -1.07 -1.86 -13.58
C LEU A 278 -0.42 -1.81 -14.96
N ASN A 279 -0.29 -2.96 -15.63
CA ASN A 279 0.26 -3.07 -16.97
C ASN A 279 -0.52 -2.24 -18.01
N SER A 280 -1.84 -2.42 -18.05
CA SER A 280 -2.69 -1.79 -19.06
C SER A 280 -2.83 -0.28 -18.85
N SER A 281 -2.86 0.20 -17.60
CA SER A 281 -3.00 1.63 -17.29
C SER A 281 -1.76 2.45 -17.63
N LEU A 282 -0.58 1.81 -17.58
CA LEU A 282 0.71 2.49 -17.66
C LEU A 282 1.62 1.97 -18.80
N SER A 283 1.11 1.07 -19.65
CA SER A 283 1.79 0.54 -20.84
C SER A 283 3.16 -0.11 -20.53
N LEU A 284 3.21 -0.99 -19.52
CA LEU A 284 4.44 -1.50 -18.90
C LEU A 284 5.07 -2.73 -19.58
N GLN A 285 4.89 -2.90 -20.88
CA GLN A 285 5.53 -3.97 -21.68
C GLN A 285 5.34 -5.41 -21.14
N GLY A 286 4.28 -5.63 -20.35
CA GLY A 286 3.90 -6.92 -19.80
C GLY A 286 4.62 -7.30 -18.50
N GLN A 287 4.09 -8.34 -17.87
CA GLN A 287 4.65 -8.96 -16.67
C GLN A 287 5.96 -9.72 -17.00
N LYS A 288 6.95 -9.65 -16.11
CA LYS A 288 8.25 -10.32 -16.20
C LYS A 288 8.55 -11.04 -14.89
N LEU A 289 8.88 -12.32 -14.97
CA LEU A 289 9.35 -13.09 -13.83
C LEU A 289 10.80 -12.68 -13.51
N VAL A 290 11.06 -12.42 -12.23
CA VAL A 290 12.40 -12.12 -11.70
C VAL A 290 12.73 -13.17 -10.66
N GLU A 291 13.78 -13.92 -10.91
CA GLU A 291 14.29 -14.97 -10.01
C GLU A 291 15.65 -14.53 -9.48
N ILE A 292 15.82 -14.52 -8.16
CA ILE A 292 17.06 -14.08 -7.52
C ILE A 292 17.60 -15.13 -6.56
N SER A 293 18.92 -15.27 -6.53
CA SER A 293 19.60 -16.18 -5.61
C SER A 293 20.98 -15.67 -5.20
N ALA A 294 21.54 -16.24 -4.14
CA ALA A 294 22.90 -15.96 -3.69
C ALA A 294 23.76 -17.22 -3.76
N SER A 295 25.03 -17.05 -4.12
CA SER A 295 26.02 -18.12 -4.22
C SER A 295 27.30 -17.73 -3.48
N PRO A 296 27.77 -18.50 -2.48
CA PRO A 296 27.11 -19.67 -1.88
C PRO A 296 25.77 -19.35 -1.20
N ILE A 297 24.97 -20.36 -0.88
CA ILE A 297 23.72 -20.16 -0.11
C ILE A 297 24.04 -19.50 1.25
N ASN A 298 23.22 -18.54 1.68
CA ASN A 298 23.37 -17.75 2.91
C ASN A 298 24.61 -16.85 3.00
N SER A 299 25.37 -16.69 1.90
CA SER A 299 26.55 -15.80 1.85
C SER A 299 26.20 -14.31 1.77
N GLY A 300 24.94 -13.98 1.49
CA GLY A 300 24.45 -12.60 1.46
C GLY A 300 22.96 -12.53 1.20
N HIS A 301 22.48 -11.29 1.10
CA HIS A 301 21.10 -10.93 0.80
C HIS A 301 21.04 -10.11 -0.48
N ILE A 302 19.86 -10.07 -1.10
CA ILE A 302 19.58 -9.21 -2.25
C ILE A 302 18.37 -8.36 -1.93
N LYS A 303 18.55 -7.04 -1.89
CA LYS A 303 17.45 -6.09 -1.84
C LYS A 303 16.94 -5.86 -3.25
N VAL A 304 15.63 -5.96 -3.46
CA VAL A 304 14.96 -5.63 -4.73
C VAL A 304 14.05 -4.44 -4.49
N ASN A 305 14.30 -3.31 -5.14
CA ASN A 305 13.60 -2.04 -4.92
C ASN A 305 13.50 -1.71 -3.41
N SER A 306 12.30 -1.80 -2.83
CA SER A 306 12.04 -1.53 -1.42
C SER A 306 11.96 -2.79 -0.54
N ILE A 307 12.04 -4.00 -1.10
CA ILE A 307 11.88 -5.27 -0.38
C ILE A 307 13.22 -6.01 -0.18
N LEU A 308 13.29 -6.82 0.88
CA LEU A 308 14.42 -7.68 1.20
C LEU A 308 13.91 -9.12 1.40
N PRO A 309 13.65 -9.87 0.32
CA PRO A 309 13.11 -11.22 0.42
C PRO A 309 14.14 -12.24 0.95
N ALA A 310 13.64 -13.36 1.48
CA ALA A 310 14.48 -14.53 1.78
C ALA A 310 14.87 -15.25 0.48
N LEU A 311 16.14 -15.66 0.36
CA LEU A 311 16.68 -16.26 -0.87
C LEU A 311 16.70 -17.81 -0.82
N PRO A 312 16.52 -18.51 -1.96
CA PRO A 312 16.17 -17.97 -3.27
C PRO A 312 14.74 -17.42 -3.29
N TRP A 313 14.49 -16.45 -4.17
CA TRP A 313 13.20 -15.77 -4.27
C TRP A 313 12.80 -15.57 -5.72
N ASP A 314 11.51 -15.67 -6.00
CA ASP A 314 10.92 -15.24 -7.26
C ASP A 314 9.76 -14.27 -7.03
N GLY A 315 9.57 -13.38 -8.00
CA GLY A 315 8.41 -12.52 -8.04
C GLY A 315 8.23 -11.90 -9.41
N VAL A 316 7.11 -11.23 -9.59
CA VAL A 316 6.79 -10.63 -10.89
C VAL A 316 6.82 -9.13 -10.76
N TYR A 317 7.46 -8.53 -11.75
CA TYR A 317 7.48 -7.10 -12.00
C TYR A 317 6.94 -6.85 -13.39
N HIS A 318 6.88 -5.58 -13.77
CA HIS A 318 6.52 -5.21 -15.12
C HIS A 318 7.76 -4.69 -15.86
N GLY A 319 7.76 -4.85 -17.18
CA GLY A 319 8.70 -4.13 -18.03
C GLY A 319 8.42 -2.61 -17.99
N GLY A 320 9.04 -1.87 -18.91
CA GLY A 320 8.87 -0.41 -19.02
C GLY A 320 9.44 0.42 -17.86
N CYS A 321 9.62 -0.18 -16.68
CA CYS A 321 10.25 0.42 -15.51
C CYS A 321 11.34 -0.52 -15.00
N PRO A 322 12.61 -0.09 -14.99
CA PRO A 322 13.69 -0.91 -14.47
C PRO A 322 13.55 -1.07 -12.95
N ILE A 323 13.99 -2.23 -12.45
CA ILE A 323 14.10 -2.48 -11.01
C ILE A 323 15.53 -2.19 -10.53
N ILE A 324 15.70 -1.93 -9.25
CA ILE A 324 17.02 -1.80 -8.63
C ILE A 324 17.27 -3.05 -7.80
N THR A 325 18.40 -3.72 -8.01
CA THR A 325 18.84 -4.83 -7.14
C THR A 325 20.16 -4.47 -6.48
N GLN A 326 20.29 -4.82 -5.20
CA GLN A 326 21.49 -4.56 -4.41
C GLN A 326 21.91 -5.82 -3.65
N ALA A 327 23.14 -6.29 -3.91
CA ALA A 327 23.77 -7.37 -3.17
C ALA A 327 24.35 -6.84 -1.85
N ILE A 328 24.00 -7.50 -0.75
CA ILE A 328 24.39 -7.13 0.61
C ILE A 328 25.08 -8.35 1.23
N PRO A 329 26.42 -8.34 1.38
CA PRO A 329 27.15 -9.48 1.92
C PRO A 329 26.76 -9.79 3.37
N SER A 330 26.69 -11.07 3.70
CA SER A 330 26.65 -11.53 5.09
C SER A 330 28.02 -11.34 5.74
N PHE A 331 28.07 -11.38 7.07
CA PHE A 331 29.34 -11.36 7.79
C PHE A 331 30.30 -12.46 7.30
N GLY A 332 31.55 -12.09 7.04
CA GLY A 332 32.59 -12.99 6.53
C GLY A 332 32.66 -13.13 5.01
N TYR A 333 31.80 -12.42 4.27
CA TYR A 333 31.76 -12.44 2.81
C TYR A 333 31.94 -11.05 2.19
N LEU A 334 32.38 -11.03 0.93
CA LEU A 334 32.41 -9.86 0.06
C LEU A 334 31.65 -10.16 -1.22
N PHE A 335 30.91 -9.18 -1.73
CA PHE A 335 30.28 -9.28 -3.03
C PHE A 335 31.36 -9.32 -4.12
N SER A 336 31.21 -10.23 -5.08
CA SER A 336 32.14 -10.42 -6.19
C SER A 336 31.54 -9.91 -7.49
N HIS A 337 30.44 -10.52 -7.95
CA HIS A 337 29.78 -10.18 -9.21
C HIS A 337 28.37 -10.76 -9.29
N TRP A 338 27.60 -10.31 -10.28
CA TRP A 338 26.33 -10.89 -10.69
C TRP A 338 26.51 -11.88 -11.84
N THR A 339 25.71 -12.93 -11.87
CA THR A 339 25.45 -13.71 -13.10
C THR A 339 23.97 -13.64 -13.45
N SER A 340 23.66 -13.61 -14.74
CA SER A 340 22.29 -13.46 -15.26
C SER A 340 22.13 -14.16 -16.60
N ASP A 341 20.90 -14.52 -16.93
CA ASP A 341 20.49 -14.91 -18.29
C ASP A 341 20.40 -13.70 -19.24
N ASP A 342 20.39 -12.48 -18.72
CA ASP A 342 20.58 -11.26 -19.50
C ASP A 342 22.06 -10.87 -19.55
N ILE A 343 22.61 -10.85 -20.77
CA ILE A 343 24.03 -10.59 -21.05
C ILE A 343 24.50 -9.23 -20.53
N ASN A 344 23.60 -8.25 -20.37
CA ASN A 344 23.95 -6.92 -19.87
C ASN A 344 24.33 -6.93 -18.38
N TYR A 345 23.86 -7.94 -17.64
CA TYR A 345 24.13 -8.09 -16.20
C TYR A 345 25.06 -9.26 -15.89
N GLN A 346 25.49 -9.99 -16.92
CA GLN A 346 26.46 -11.06 -16.77
C GLN A 346 27.84 -10.52 -16.38
N ASN A 347 28.38 -10.99 -15.25
CA ASN A 347 29.63 -10.56 -14.65
C ASN A 347 29.65 -9.08 -14.20
N ALA A 348 28.49 -8.47 -13.91
CA ALA A 348 28.45 -7.11 -13.37
C ALA A 348 29.08 -7.05 -11.96
N GLN A 349 30.00 -6.12 -11.73
CA GLN A 349 30.77 -6.01 -10.47
C GLN A 349 30.24 -4.93 -9.51
N ASP A 350 29.32 -4.09 -9.97
CA ASP A 350 28.64 -3.14 -9.09
C ASP A 350 27.66 -3.90 -8.19
N ALA A 351 27.79 -3.71 -6.87
CA ALA A 351 26.90 -4.35 -5.91
C ALA A 351 25.44 -3.91 -6.08
N THR A 352 25.20 -2.72 -6.65
CA THR A 352 23.87 -2.23 -7.00
C THR A 352 23.76 -2.08 -8.51
N ILE A 353 22.79 -2.76 -9.11
CA ILE A 353 22.53 -2.69 -10.55
C ILE A 353 21.08 -2.28 -10.82
N GLN A 354 20.88 -1.58 -11.93
CA GLN A 354 19.56 -1.22 -12.44
C GLN A 354 19.20 -2.15 -13.60
N VAL A 355 18.17 -2.97 -13.39
CA VAL A 355 17.81 -4.08 -14.26
C VAL A 355 16.59 -3.71 -15.10
N ALA A 356 16.80 -3.56 -16.41
CA ALA A 356 15.75 -3.31 -17.39
C ALA A 356 15.06 -4.62 -17.77
N LEU A 357 13.80 -4.79 -17.36
CA LEU A 357 13.07 -6.04 -17.51
C LEU A 357 12.44 -6.19 -18.91
N SER A 358 13.27 -6.53 -19.90
CA SER A 358 12.78 -6.81 -21.27
C SER A 358 12.21 -8.23 -21.39
N ASN A 359 12.82 -9.17 -20.67
CA ASN A 359 12.44 -10.59 -20.61
C ASN A 359 12.28 -11.03 -19.14
N ASN A 360 11.89 -12.28 -18.92
CA ASN A 360 12.12 -12.88 -17.60
C ASN A 360 13.62 -12.84 -17.30
N THR A 361 13.99 -12.65 -16.04
CA THR A 361 15.37 -12.41 -15.65
C THR A 361 15.73 -13.20 -14.40
N THR A 362 16.82 -13.94 -14.49
CA THR A 362 17.50 -14.59 -13.37
C THR A 362 18.69 -13.74 -12.94
N LEU A 363 18.90 -13.55 -11.64
CA LEU A 363 20.04 -12.84 -11.09
C LEU A 363 20.63 -13.65 -9.93
N THR A 364 21.91 -13.97 -10.01
CA THR A 364 22.64 -14.60 -8.89
C THR A 364 23.74 -13.67 -8.42
N ALA A 365 23.68 -13.24 -7.17
CA ALA A 365 24.78 -12.53 -6.53
C ALA A 365 25.82 -13.53 -6.04
N HIS A 366 27.06 -13.41 -6.51
CA HIS A 366 28.17 -14.22 -6.04
C HIS A 366 28.94 -13.49 -4.97
N PHE A 367 29.21 -14.19 -3.88
CA PHE A 367 29.99 -13.71 -2.75
C PHE A 367 31.18 -14.63 -2.50
N GLN A 368 32.28 -14.05 -2.06
CA GLN A 368 33.51 -14.76 -1.72
C GLN A 368 33.84 -14.59 -0.24
N PRO A 369 34.35 -15.62 0.46
CA PRO A 369 34.85 -15.47 1.81
C PRO A 369 35.96 -14.42 1.87
N CYS A 370 35.97 -13.58 2.91
CA CYS A 370 37.02 -12.56 3.09
C CYS A 370 38.43 -13.17 3.14
N GLU A 371 38.57 -14.40 3.64
CA GLU A 371 39.84 -15.12 3.73
C GLU A 371 40.48 -15.39 2.36
N GLU A 372 39.66 -15.67 1.34
CA GLU A 372 40.15 -15.96 -0.01
C GLU A 372 40.65 -14.69 -0.71
N VAL A 373 40.02 -13.54 -0.43
CA VAL A 373 40.42 -12.24 -1.01
C VAL A 373 41.78 -11.79 -0.47
N ILE A 374 42.07 -12.02 0.81
CA ILE A 374 43.38 -11.70 1.40
C ILE A 374 44.49 -12.55 0.77
N SER A 375 44.21 -13.82 0.46
CA SER A 375 45.21 -14.73 -0.14
C SER A 375 45.58 -14.39 -1.59
N ALA A 376 44.70 -13.72 -2.34
CA ALA A 376 44.94 -13.31 -3.73
C ALA A 376 45.75 -11.99 -3.85
N THR A 377 45.99 -11.30 -2.73
CA THR A 377 46.63 -9.96 -2.70
C THR A 377 48.07 -9.99 -2.15
N ILE A 378 48.69 -11.18 -2.03
CA ILE A 378 50.08 -11.35 -1.57
C ILE A 378 51.00 -11.72 -2.73
#